data_AF-A0A1M6H925-F1
#
_entry.id   AF-A0A1M6H925-F1
#
_cell.length_a   1.000
_cell.length_b   1.000
_cell.length_c   1.000
_cell.angle_alpha   90.00
_cell.angle_beta   90.00
_cell.angle_gamma   90.00
#
_symmetry.space_group_name_H-M   'P 1'
#
loop_
_entity.id
_entity.type
_entity.pdbx_description
1 polymer ?
#
loop_
_entity_poly.entity_id
_entity_poly.type
_entity_poly.pdbx_seq_one_letter_code
_entity_poly.pdbx_strand_id
1 'polypeptide(L)'
;MIIRLEKIWHRNAYHIGLFFSYESDLVQAVKAFGATYSRSLNCWYFPYDKIWYQKFKKAFQHITLEISTSNETVADSNVRELPPIVSQNKFQLESRAIKPEHKPKLNWAEKLRFKVLEPVGKYWVFKMHYHDVFTPEILKIKGVFWNKTQKVFFAKRVPLVKEKIEALFEQEGLLPDNFYFKEQHNLEGTLVLKIHPEDFQWMQVYVPQHFALREQIKRFSMVKFSKPFGCFLLPAAPQILETLAIHFEVYGISIDNQLPNNYLKKQHLPNRKRYFLEKAKTQLLEVVPFKAEALISEYVDMLLAMNYSESTLKTYTQAFIQFLRHFDFERPENLEQKQIVKHLGDLMLQGLSATSGHSLVNALHFYYKYILKRHDVQFVLPRPKKEKKLPVVFTMEECLQIFRVVDNPKHKLLLLVGYGSGLRVSEIVNLKWEDIYFEEQKIHIKNAKGKKDRMVMLPYSISQFLTNYSKLYKKGTYVFEGQFAGEPYSTTTVQTVMRNAMQKAGLNKKGSVHSLRHSFATHLLESGTDIRYIQLLLGHNDIKTTMVYTHVRNEARDKIMSPLDKIVEINKKIDS
;
A
#
# COMPACT_ATOMS: atom_id res chain seq x y z
N MET A 1 -1.52 3.70 -59.60
CA MET A 1 -1.89 3.11 -58.28
C MET A 1 -0.70 3.29 -57.35
N ILE A 2 -0.94 3.76 -56.13
CA ILE A 2 0.11 3.95 -55.11
C ILE A 2 -0.17 2.98 -53.97
N ILE A 3 0.80 2.13 -53.64
CA ILE A 3 0.75 1.28 -52.46
C ILE A 3 1.79 1.78 -51.47
N ARG A 4 1.35 2.15 -50.28
CA ARG A 4 2.23 2.54 -49.18
C ARG A 4 2.61 1.33 -48.34
N LEU A 5 3.91 1.11 -48.18
CA LEU A 5 4.52 0.02 -47.44
C LEU A 5 5.03 0.51 -46.08
N GLU A 6 4.53 -0.07 -44.99
CA GLU A 6 4.97 0.26 -43.62
C GLU A 6 5.33 -0.98 -42.81
N LYS A 7 6.27 -0.86 -41.87
CA LYS A 7 6.56 -1.92 -40.90
C LYS A 7 5.52 -1.88 -39.78
N ILE A 8 4.73 -2.93 -39.65
CA ILE A 8 3.66 -3.04 -38.64
C ILE A 8 3.95 -4.17 -37.64
N TRP A 9 3.54 -4.01 -36.38
CA TRP A 9 3.56 -5.09 -35.39
C TRP A 9 2.15 -5.69 -35.24
N HIS A 10 1.99 -6.96 -35.59
CA HIS A 10 0.68 -7.61 -35.59
C HIS A 10 0.82 -9.10 -35.27
N ARG A 11 -0.10 -9.68 -34.48
CA ARG A 11 -0.08 -11.12 -34.09
C ARG A 11 1.28 -11.60 -33.54
N ASN A 12 1.91 -10.80 -32.68
CA ASN A 12 3.22 -11.08 -32.05
C ASN A 12 4.41 -11.20 -33.01
N ALA A 13 4.33 -10.64 -34.23
CA ALA A 13 5.47 -10.54 -35.13
C ALA A 13 5.44 -9.24 -35.96
N TYR A 14 6.61 -8.83 -36.48
CA TYR A 14 6.69 -7.76 -37.47
C TYR A 14 6.20 -8.25 -38.83
N HIS A 15 5.43 -7.41 -39.51
CA HIS A 15 4.89 -7.65 -40.84
C HIS A 15 5.11 -6.42 -41.73
N ILE A 16 5.06 -6.61 -43.05
CA ILE A 16 4.99 -5.52 -44.02
C ILE A 16 3.50 -5.24 -44.27
N GLY A 17 3.05 -4.06 -43.87
CA GLY A 17 1.71 -3.55 -44.08
C GLY A 17 1.59 -2.81 -45.41
N LEU A 18 0.47 -3.03 -46.10
CA LEU A 18 0.09 -2.49 -47.40
C LEU A 18 -1.13 -1.60 -47.21
N PHE A 19 -0.96 -0.31 -47.48
CA PHE A 19 -2.02 0.70 -47.39
C PHE A 19 -2.28 1.27 -48.78
N PHE A 20 -3.52 1.13 -49.24
CA PHE A 20 -3.98 1.62 -50.54
C PHE A 20 -5.50 1.84 -50.51
N SER A 21 -6.00 2.72 -51.38
CA SER A 21 -7.44 2.95 -51.54
C SER A 21 -8.13 1.73 -52.13
N TYR A 22 -9.36 1.43 -51.70
CA TYR A 22 -10.07 0.23 -52.11
C TYR A 22 -10.33 0.20 -53.63
N GLU A 23 -9.65 -0.70 -54.33
CA GLU A 23 -9.86 -1.03 -55.74
C GLU A 23 -9.95 -2.55 -55.89
N SER A 24 -11.00 -3.04 -56.57
CA SER A 24 -11.32 -4.49 -56.66
C SER A 24 -10.15 -5.31 -57.21
N ASP A 25 -9.52 -4.83 -58.28
CA ASP A 25 -8.45 -5.55 -58.99
C ASP A 25 -7.17 -5.65 -58.14
N LEU A 26 -6.83 -4.58 -57.40
CA LEU A 26 -5.66 -4.54 -56.53
C LEU A 26 -5.84 -5.45 -55.31
N VAL A 27 -7.04 -5.47 -54.71
CA VAL A 27 -7.36 -6.39 -53.61
C VAL A 27 -7.24 -7.84 -54.05
N GLN A 28 -7.71 -8.19 -55.26
CA GLN A 28 -7.59 -9.54 -55.80
C GLN A 28 -6.13 -9.93 -56.03
N ALA A 29 -5.32 -9.03 -56.61
CA ALA A 29 -3.90 -9.27 -56.85
C ALA A 29 -3.10 -9.43 -55.54
N VAL A 30 -3.34 -8.59 -54.54
CA VAL A 30 -2.67 -8.65 -53.22
C VAL A 30 -3.09 -9.91 -52.44
N LYS A 31 -4.35 -10.34 -52.57
CA LYS A 31 -4.83 -11.59 -51.99
C LYS A 31 -4.23 -12.82 -52.68
N ALA A 32 -4.10 -12.80 -54.01
CA ALA A 32 -3.46 -13.86 -54.79
C ALA A 32 -1.95 -14.00 -54.45
N PHE A 33 -1.30 -12.89 -54.11
CA PHE A 33 0.09 -12.89 -53.63
C PHE A 33 0.26 -13.52 -52.23
N GLY A 34 -0.84 -13.73 -51.48
CA GLY A 34 -0.82 -14.33 -50.15
C GLY A 34 -0.79 -13.33 -48.99
N ALA A 35 -1.11 -12.05 -49.24
CA ALA A 35 -1.30 -11.09 -48.16
C ALA A 35 -2.62 -11.36 -47.42
N THR A 36 -2.64 -11.07 -46.12
CA THR A 36 -3.82 -11.25 -45.26
C THR A 36 -4.34 -9.91 -44.78
N TYR A 37 -5.66 -9.77 -44.70
CA TYR A 37 -6.26 -8.52 -44.22
C TYR A 37 -6.30 -8.46 -42.69
N SER A 38 -5.84 -7.35 -42.11
CA SER A 38 -6.01 -7.03 -40.69
C SER A 38 -7.17 -6.06 -40.49
N ARG A 39 -8.23 -6.52 -39.81
CA ARG A 39 -9.35 -5.64 -39.40
C ARG A 39 -8.96 -4.61 -38.34
N SER A 40 -7.97 -4.90 -37.49
CA SER A 40 -7.54 -4.02 -36.40
C SER A 40 -6.60 -2.91 -36.88
N LEU A 41 -5.85 -3.13 -37.95
CA LEU A 41 -4.91 -2.16 -38.53
C LEU A 41 -5.38 -1.60 -39.87
N ASN A 42 -6.56 -2.02 -40.35
CA ASN A 42 -7.19 -1.58 -41.60
C ASN A 42 -6.25 -1.64 -42.82
N CYS A 43 -5.44 -2.70 -42.92
CA CYS A 43 -4.46 -2.89 -43.99
C CYS A 43 -4.25 -4.37 -44.34
N TRP A 44 -3.70 -4.62 -45.53
CA TRP A 44 -3.23 -5.94 -45.94
C TRP A 44 -1.79 -6.14 -45.47
N TYR A 45 -1.38 -7.35 -45.10
CA TYR A 45 -0.02 -7.59 -44.63
C TYR A 45 0.52 -8.98 -44.95
N PHE A 46 1.84 -9.08 -45.06
CA PHE A 46 2.58 -10.33 -45.21
C PHE A 46 3.84 -10.33 -44.32
N PRO A 47 4.51 -11.47 -44.11
CA PRO A 47 5.65 -11.57 -43.19
C PRO A 47 6.77 -10.56 -43.48
N TYR A 48 7.38 -9.99 -42.44
CA TYR A 48 8.51 -9.07 -42.56
C TYR A 48 9.80 -9.84 -42.85
N ASP A 49 9.98 -10.19 -44.12
CA ASP A 49 11.12 -10.96 -44.63
C ASP A 49 11.61 -10.39 -45.98
N LYS A 50 12.93 -10.38 -46.17
CA LYS A 50 13.60 -9.90 -47.38
C LYS A 50 13.16 -10.68 -48.62
N ILE A 51 12.91 -11.98 -48.47
CA ILE A 51 12.44 -12.85 -49.57
C ILE A 51 11.05 -12.41 -50.03
N TRP A 52 10.14 -12.16 -49.08
CA TRP A 52 8.77 -11.73 -49.36
C TRP A 52 8.72 -10.33 -49.99
N TYR A 53 9.54 -9.40 -49.50
CA TYR A 53 9.67 -8.06 -50.08
C TYR A 53 10.16 -8.09 -51.54
N GLN A 54 11.19 -8.91 -51.84
CA GLN A 54 11.70 -9.05 -53.21
C GLN A 54 10.68 -9.69 -54.15
N LYS A 55 9.95 -10.72 -53.68
CA LYS A 55 8.84 -11.34 -54.43
C LYS A 55 7.73 -10.32 -54.73
N PHE A 56 7.37 -9.49 -53.75
CA PHE A 56 6.35 -8.46 -53.91
C PHE A 56 6.78 -7.41 -54.94
N LYS A 57 8.01 -6.90 -54.84
CA LYS A 57 8.56 -5.93 -55.80
C LYS A 57 8.61 -6.48 -57.24
N LYS A 58 8.82 -7.79 -57.41
CA LYS A 58 8.79 -8.45 -58.72
C LYS A 58 7.37 -8.64 -59.27
N ALA A 59 6.40 -8.93 -58.41
CA ALA A 59 5.00 -9.14 -58.80
C ALA A 59 4.27 -7.83 -59.16
N PHE A 60 4.65 -6.71 -58.52
CA PHE A 60 3.98 -5.42 -58.65
C PHE A 60 4.88 -4.34 -59.28
N GLN A 61 5.60 -4.68 -60.35
CA GLN A 61 6.52 -3.75 -61.04
C GLN A 61 5.83 -2.55 -61.70
N HIS A 62 4.54 -2.67 -62.03
CA HIS A 62 3.74 -1.63 -62.67
C HIS A 62 3.04 -0.68 -61.67
N ILE A 63 3.30 -0.83 -60.36
CA ILE A 63 2.65 -0.04 -59.30
C ILE A 63 3.70 0.84 -58.60
N THR A 64 3.34 2.10 -58.31
CA THR A 64 4.20 3.03 -57.57
C THR A 64 4.21 2.64 -56.09
N LEU A 65 5.39 2.33 -55.55
CA LEU A 65 5.57 1.93 -54.15
C LEU A 65 6.12 3.09 -53.32
N GLU A 66 5.37 3.52 -52.31
CA GLU A 66 5.83 4.50 -51.32
C GLU A 66 6.28 3.76 -50.05
N ILE A 67 7.56 3.83 -49.73
CA ILE A 67 8.11 3.22 -48.51
C ILE A 67 8.18 4.32 -47.45
N SER A 68 7.44 4.17 -46.35
CA SER A 68 7.61 5.06 -45.21
C SER A 68 8.86 4.64 -44.43
N THR A 69 10.02 5.22 -44.76
CA THR A 69 11.20 5.11 -43.89
C THR A 69 11.03 6.03 -42.69
N SER A 70 10.59 5.47 -41.57
CA SER A 70 10.89 6.06 -40.26
C SER A 70 12.41 5.98 -40.07
N ASN A 71 13.10 7.11 -40.25
CA ASN A 71 14.51 7.26 -39.91
C ASN A 71 14.68 7.11 -38.39
N GLU A 72 14.81 5.87 -37.92
CA GLU A 72 15.63 5.57 -36.76
C GLU A 72 17.03 5.26 -37.29
N THR A 73 17.91 6.26 -37.23
CA THR A 73 19.35 6.04 -37.38
C THR A 73 19.83 5.15 -36.23
N VAL A 74 19.93 3.86 -36.50
CA VAL A 74 20.84 2.96 -35.79
C VAL A 74 22.20 3.15 -36.45
N ALA A 75 23.11 3.86 -35.77
CA ALA A 75 24.51 3.91 -36.17
C ALA A 75 25.15 2.57 -35.81
N ASP A 76 25.73 1.96 -36.84
CA ASP A 76 26.37 0.66 -36.86
C ASP A 76 27.65 0.64 -36.02
N SER A 77 27.91 -0.52 -35.45
CA SER A 77 29.15 -0.84 -34.75
C SER A 77 30.30 -0.95 -35.75
N ASN A 78 31.30 -0.09 -35.63
CA ASN A 78 32.65 -0.39 -36.11
C ASN A 78 33.66 -0.16 -34.97
N VAL A 79 34.34 -1.25 -34.64
CA VAL A 79 35.46 -1.35 -33.71
C VAL A 79 36.63 -0.54 -34.25
N ARG A 80 37.17 0.39 -33.43
CA ARG A 80 38.59 0.77 -33.42
C ARG A 80 38.94 1.51 -32.12
N GLU A 81 39.77 0.83 -31.35
CA GLU A 81 40.84 1.32 -30.47
C GLU A 81 40.54 2.56 -29.61
N LEU A 82 40.36 2.30 -28.31
CA LEU A 82 40.49 3.32 -27.26
C LEU A 82 41.97 3.74 -27.15
N PRO A 83 42.32 5.02 -27.37
CA PRO A 83 43.52 5.59 -26.80
C PRO A 83 43.26 5.93 -25.33
N PRO A 84 44.30 5.94 -24.48
CA PRO A 84 44.15 5.96 -23.04
C PRO A 84 43.75 7.36 -22.59
N ILE A 85 42.62 7.51 -21.91
CA ILE A 85 42.40 8.69 -21.07
C ILE A 85 43.14 8.43 -19.77
N VAL A 86 44.43 8.76 -19.84
CA VAL A 86 45.34 8.94 -18.74
C VAL A 86 44.73 9.94 -17.77
N SER A 87 44.46 9.44 -16.58
CA SER A 87 44.47 10.21 -15.33
C SER A 87 45.76 11.02 -15.24
N GLN A 88 45.65 12.35 -15.26
CA GLN A 88 46.55 13.33 -14.63
C GLN A 88 46.02 14.72 -15.03
N ASN A 89 45.64 15.61 -14.10
CA ASN A 89 46.45 16.15 -13.01
C ASN A 89 45.56 16.30 -11.76
N LYS A 90 45.91 15.73 -10.59
CA LYS A 90 46.93 16.26 -9.65
C LYS A 90 46.94 17.79 -9.60
N PHE A 91 45.91 18.38 -8.99
CA PHE A 91 46.11 19.62 -8.27
C PHE A 91 46.57 19.26 -6.85
N GLN A 92 47.77 19.73 -6.53
CA GLN A 92 48.45 19.54 -5.27
C GLN A 92 47.59 20.04 -4.10
N LEU A 93 47.43 19.18 -3.10
CA LEU A 93 47.37 19.65 -1.71
C LEU A 93 48.76 20.23 -1.42
N GLU A 94 48.96 21.51 -1.70
CA GLU A 94 49.97 22.27 -0.98
C GLU A 94 49.50 22.32 0.49
N SER A 95 50.18 21.52 1.31
CA SER A 95 50.32 21.78 2.72
C SER A 95 50.94 23.17 2.88
N ARG A 96 50.11 24.21 2.98
CA ARG A 96 50.52 25.40 3.72
C ARG A 96 50.69 24.97 5.17
N ALA A 97 51.95 24.72 5.53
CA ALA A 97 52.38 24.71 6.91
C ALA A 97 52.03 26.07 7.51
N ILE A 98 50.85 26.16 8.13
CA ILE A 98 50.56 27.19 9.11
C ILE A 98 51.37 26.78 10.34
N LYS A 99 52.43 27.55 10.62
CA LYS A 99 53.13 27.50 11.91
C LYS A 99 52.08 27.58 13.04
N PRO A 100 52.28 26.86 14.16
CA PRO A 100 51.28 26.75 15.20
C PRO A 100 51.15 28.08 15.94
N GLU A 101 50.25 28.93 15.49
CA GLU A 101 49.75 30.03 16.30
C GLU A 101 48.47 29.55 16.99
N HIS A 102 48.52 29.51 18.31
CA HIS A 102 47.42 29.21 19.22
C HIS A 102 46.13 29.91 18.77
N LYS A 103 45.24 29.19 18.07
CA LYS A 103 43.83 29.56 17.95
C LYS A 103 43.05 28.85 19.05
N PRO A 104 42.28 29.58 19.87
CA PRO A 104 41.51 28.97 20.95
C PRO A 104 40.51 27.97 20.37
N LYS A 105 40.30 26.83 21.06
CA LYS A 105 39.31 25.81 20.69
C LYS A 105 37.98 26.50 20.35
N LEU A 106 37.56 26.40 19.09
CA LEU A 106 36.39 27.12 18.59
C LEU A 106 35.11 26.42 19.09
N ASN A 107 34.34 27.09 19.95
CA ASN A 107 33.10 26.54 20.50
C ASN A 107 31.97 26.59 19.46
N TRP A 108 31.77 25.50 18.71
CA TRP A 108 30.75 25.41 17.66
C TRP A 108 29.31 25.49 18.18
N ALA A 109 29.05 25.07 19.42
CA ALA A 109 27.70 25.09 19.99
C ALA A 109 27.19 26.52 20.20
N GLU A 110 28.05 27.44 20.62
CA GLU A 110 27.72 28.87 20.77
C GLU A 110 27.40 29.49 19.40
N LYS A 111 28.22 29.19 18.38
CA LYS A 111 28.05 29.71 17.02
C LYS A 111 26.75 29.24 16.36
N LEU A 112 26.32 28.00 16.64
CA LEU A 112 25.08 27.42 16.12
C LEU A 112 23.83 27.77 16.95
N ARG A 113 24.00 28.53 18.04
CA ARG A 113 22.97 28.81 19.06
C ARG A 113 22.29 27.53 19.53
N PHE A 114 23.09 26.54 19.91
CA PHE A 114 22.59 25.28 20.42
C PHE A 114 21.85 25.53 21.75
N LYS A 115 20.54 25.28 21.76
CA LYS A 115 19.68 25.48 22.93
C LYS A 115 18.98 24.18 23.27
N VAL A 116 19.29 23.62 24.44
CA VAL A 116 18.54 22.52 25.03
C VAL A 116 17.23 23.04 25.62
N LEU A 117 16.14 22.35 25.34
CA LEU A 117 14.79 22.61 25.85
C LEU A 117 14.42 21.52 26.87
N GLU A 118 13.27 21.69 27.53
CA GLU A 118 12.75 20.68 28.45
C GLU A 118 12.64 19.30 27.76
N PRO A 119 13.13 18.23 28.41
CA PRO A 119 13.10 16.90 27.83
C PRO A 119 11.67 16.37 27.72
N VAL A 120 11.38 15.65 26.62
CA VAL A 120 10.07 15.07 26.36
C VAL A 120 10.16 13.55 26.44
N GLY A 121 9.78 13.00 27.60
CA GLY A 121 9.83 11.57 27.88
C GLY A 121 11.24 11.00 27.74
N LYS A 122 11.42 10.06 26.79
CA LYS A 122 12.70 9.40 26.51
C LYS A 122 13.66 10.22 25.62
N TYR A 123 13.33 11.49 25.33
CA TYR A 123 14.10 12.32 24.40
C TYR A 123 14.55 13.65 25.02
N TRP A 124 15.80 14.03 24.78
CA TRP A 124 16.25 15.40 24.86
C TRP A 124 15.70 16.17 23.66
N VAL A 125 15.27 17.41 23.89
CA VAL A 125 14.84 18.30 22.83
C VAL A 125 15.85 19.43 22.74
N PHE A 126 16.38 19.69 21.55
CA PHE A 126 17.29 20.80 21.33
C PHE A 126 17.05 21.49 20.00
N LYS A 127 17.47 22.75 19.92
CA LYS A 127 17.35 23.62 18.76
C LYS A 127 18.75 24.10 18.37
N MET A 128 19.03 24.10 17.08
CA MET A 128 20.24 24.70 16.52
C MET A 128 19.90 25.34 15.17
N HIS A 129 20.73 26.28 14.71
CA HIS A 129 20.64 26.76 13.33
C HIS A 129 21.02 25.63 12.36
N TYR A 130 20.38 25.64 11.20
CA TYR A 130 20.73 24.71 10.14
C TYR A 130 22.19 24.96 9.73
N HIS A 131 22.98 23.89 9.79
CA HIS A 131 24.32 23.84 9.23
C HIS A 131 24.44 22.63 8.31
N ASP A 132 25.06 22.85 7.17
CA ASP A 132 25.20 21.94 6.03
C ASP A 132 26.04 20.71 6.37
N VAL A 133 26.98 20.83 7.31
CA VAL A 133 27.78 19.70 7.82
C VAL A 133 27.11 19.01 9.02
N PHE A 134 26.67 19.75 10.05
CA PHE A 134 26.20 19.14 11.31
C PHE A 134 24.76 18.62 11.23
N THR A 135 23.86 19.26 10.49
CA THR A 135 22.45 18.84 10.40
C THR A 135 22.29 17.44 9.80
N PRO A 136 22.94 17.11 8.67
CA PRO A 136 22.84 15.78 8.10
C PRO A 136 23.49 14.72 9.00
N GLU A 137 24.63 15.03 9.61
CA GLU A 137 25.35 14.09 10.49
C GLU A 137 24.55 13.80 11.78
N ILE A 138 23.92 14.80 12.39
CA ILE A 138 23.04 14.60 13.54
C ILE A 138 21.86 13.68 13.19
N LEU A 139 21.27 13.83 12.00
CA LEU A 139 20.14 13.01 11.56
C LEU A 139 20.54 11.56 11.20
N LYS A 140 21.82 11.29 10.95
CA LYS A 140 22.34 9.92 10.78
C LYS A 140 22.43 9.17 12.11
N ILE A 141 22.49 9.87 13.25
CA ILE A 141 22.59 9.24 14.57
C ILE A 141 21.28 8.51 14.90
N LYS A 142 21.36 7.17 15.02
CA LYS A 142 20.22 6.31 15.35
C LYS A 142 19.62 6.70 16.70
N GLY A 143 18.42 7.27 16.69
CA GLY A 143 17.72 7.76 17.87
C GLY A 143 17.52 9.28 17.90
N VAL A 144 18.00 9.99 16.88
CA VAL A 144 17.73 11.42 16.66
C VAL A 144 16.72 11.60 15.52
N PHE A 145 15.78 12.53 15.66
CA PHE A 145 14.82 12.87 14.61
C PHE A 145 14.44 14.35 14.62
N TRP A 146 14.08 14.85 13.44
CA TRP A 146 13.57 16.21 13.26
C TRP A 146 12.06 16.27 13.43
N ASN A 147 11.58 17.14 14.32
CA ASN A 147 10.16 17.43 14.46
C ASN A 147 9.79 18.67 13.63
N LYS A 148 9.06 18.45 12.52
CA LYS A 148 8.63 19.51 11.60
C LYS A 148 7.69 20.53 12.23
N THR A 149 6.83 20.11 13.17
CA THR A 149 5.82 20.96 13.79
C THR A 149 6.45 21.98 14.72
N GLN A 150 7.44 21.55 15.51
CA GLN A 150 8.09 22.39 16.53
C GLN A 150 9.41 23.00 16.07
N LYS A 151 9.93 22.59 14.90
CA LYS A 151 11.25 23.00 14.36
C LYS A 151 12.39 22.75 15.36
N VAL A 152 12.42 21.56 15.95
CA VAL A 152 13.40 21.12 16.95
C VAL A 152 13.86 19.68 16.68
N PHE A 153 15.05 19.34 17.18
CA PHE A 153 15.58 17.99 17.18
C PHE A 153 15.17 17.27 18.46
N PHE A 154 14.85 15.99 18.32
CA PHE A 154 14.62 15.07 19.42
C PHE A 154 15.73 14.02 19.39
N ALA A 155 16.49 13.87 20.48
CA ALA A 155 17.53 12.85 20.63
C ALA A 155 17.21 11.91 21.79
N LYS A 156 17.32 10.60 21.60
CA LYS A 156 17.04 9.61 22.65
C LYS A 156 18.02 9.77 23.83
N ARG A 157 17.50 9.84 25.06
CA ARG A 157 18.24 10.02 26.32
C ARG A 157 19.04 8.76 26.69
N VAL A 158 20.07 8.41 25.92
CA VAL A 158 20.90 7.21 26.10
C VAL A 158 22.37 7.66 26.06
N PRO A 159 23.27 7.09 26.90
CA PRO A 159 24.69 7.46 26.92
C PRO A 159 25.33 7.47 25.54
N LEU A 160 25.12 6.39 24.77
CA LEU A 160 25.65 6.24 23.41
C LEU A 160 25.14 7.30 22.40
N VAL A 161 23.98 7.90 22.63
CA VAL A 161 23.46 9.00 21.79
C VAL A 161 24.07 10.32 22.22
N LYS A 162 24.25 10.53 23.54
CA LYS A 162 24.94 11.70 24.09
C LYS A 162 26.38 11.77 23.60
N GLU A 163 27.15 10.69 23.80
CA GLU A 163 28.55 10.59 23.35
C GLU A 163 28.71 10.91 21.86
N LYS A 164 27.80 10.42 21.02
CA LYS A 164 27.84 10.68 19.57
C LYS A 164 27.52 12.12 19.18
N ILE A 165 26.63 12.78 19.92
CA ILE A 165 26.30 14.19 19.67
C ILE A 165 27.44 15.07 20.19
N GLU A 166 27.98 14.76 21.37
CA GLU A 166 29.08 15.52 21.99
C GLU A 166 30.39 15.37 21.23
N ALA A 167 30.70 14.17 20.73
CA ALA A 167 31.84 13.93 19.84
C ALA A 167 31.72 14.71 18.52
N LEU A 168 30.50 14.95 18.03
CA LEU A 168 30.26 15.67 16.78
C LEU A 168 30.48 17.18 16.93
N PHE A 169 30.34 17.73 18.14
CA PHE A 169 30.61 19.15 18.43
C PHE A 169 31.93 19.39 19.16
N GLU A 170 32.72 18.34 19.43
CA GLU A 170 33.96 18.38 20.22
C GLU A 170 33.76 19.07 21.59
N GLN A 171 32.58 18.92 22.19
CA GLN A 171 32.20 19.58 23.45
C GLN A 171 31.45 18.61 24.36
N GLU A 172 32.01 18.42 25.55
CA GLU A 172 31.38 17.66 26.63
C GLU A 172 30.33 18.49 27.37
N GLY A 173 29.25 17.85 27.81
CA GLY A 173 28.19 18.49 28.61
C GLY A 173 27.16 19.28 27.81
N LEU A 174 27.06 19.09 26.49
CA LEU A 174 26.02 19.72 25.66
C LEU A 174 24.62 19.22 25.98
N LEU A 175 24.51 17.96 26.40
CA LEU A 175 23.25 17.35 26.80
C LEU A 175 23.29 16.97 28.29
N PRO A 176 22.20 17.18 29.05
CA PRO A 176 22.18 16.88 30.48
C PRO A 176 22.39 15.39 30.76
N ASP A 177 23.02 15.07 31.91
CA ASP A 177 23.24 13.68 32.39
C ASP A 177 21.98 12.96 32.91
N ASN A 178 20.79 13.48 32.57
CA ASN A 178 19.53 12.83 32.90
C ASN A 178 19.26 11.71 31.88
N PHE A 179 19.98 10.60 31.91
CA PHE A 179 19.72 9.49 31.02
C PHE A 179 18.35 8.84 31.28
N TYR A 180 17.72 8.31 30.23
CA TYR A 180 16.50 7.52 30.31
C TYR A 180 16.90 6.05 30.44
N PHE A 181 17.01 5.59 31.68
CA PHE A 181 16.99 4.18 31.97
C PHE A 181 15.55 3.68 31.83
N LYS A 182 15.36 2.46 31.32
CA LYS A 182 14.04 1.81 31.28
C LYS A 182 13.67 1.33 32.68
N GLU A 183 13.78 2.22 33.67
CA GLU A 183 13.08 2.06 34.91
C GLU A 183 11.60 2.28 34.59
N GLN A 184 10.75 1.42 35.14
CA GLN A 184 9.33 1.71 35.21
C GLN A 184 9.24 3.08 35.86
N HIS A 185 8.91 4.12 35.09
CA HIS A 185 8.33 5.29 35.72
C HIS A 185 7.13 4.74 36.48
N ASN A 186 7.22 4.67 37.81
CA ASN A 186 6.04 4.69 38.65
C ASN A 186 5.36 6.00 38.28
N LEU A 187 4.43 5.90 37.34
CA LEU A 187 3.58 7.01 36.98
C LEU A 187 2.56 7.04 38.11
N GLU A 188 2.92 7.68 39.22
CA GLU A 188 1.96 7.91 40.29
C GLU A 188 0.87 8.83 39.75
N GLY A 189 -0.35 8.33 39.76
CA GLY A 189 -1.50 9.03 39.26
C GLY A 189 -2.73 8.15 39.33
N THR A 190 -3.88 8.80 39.52
CA THR A 190 -5.18 8.12 39.57
C THR A 190 -5.95 8.43 38.30
N LEU A 191 -6.46 7.40 37.63
CA LEU A 191 -7.45 7.54 36.57
C LEU A 191 -8.83 7.67 37.20
N VAL A 192 -9.49 8.81 37.03
CA VAL A 192 -10.83 9.03 37.57
C VAL A 192 -11.87 8.74 36.48
N LEU A 193 -12.78 7.80 36.77
CA LEU A 193 -13.89 7.44 35.89
C LEU A 193 -15.18 8.08 36.39
N LYS A 194 -15.86 8.84 35.52
CA LYS A 194 -17.14 9.50 35.82
C LYS A 194 -18.19 9.17 34.78
N ILE A 195 -19.45 9.32 35.17
CA ILE A 195 -20.58 9.17 34.25
C ILE A 195 -20.55 10.26 33.17
N HIS A 196 -20.93 9.92 31.94
CA HIS A 196 -21.28 10.93 30.95
C HIS A 196 -22.70 11.45 31.22
N PRO A 197 -22.93 12.77 31.27
CA PRO A 197 -24.20 13.36 31.73
C PRO A 197 -25.38 13.09 30.79
N GLU A 198 -25.14 13.00 29.48
CA GLU A 198 -26.20 12.90 28.47
C GLU A 198 -26.26 11.55 27.74
N ASP A 199 -25.19 10.74 27.81
CA ASP A 199 -25.04 9.57 26.95
C ASP A 199 -24.42 8.42 27.74
N PHE A 200 -25.29 7.54 28.25
CA PHE A 200 -24.92 6.37 29.04
C PHE A 200 -24.09 5.33 28.26
N GLN A 201 -23.89 5.50 26.95
CA GLN A 201 -22.99 4.65 26.17
C GLN A 201 -21.51 4.96 26.41
N TRP A 202 -21.21 6.13 26.98
CA TRP A 202 -19.84 6.60 27.19
C TRP A 202 -19.58 6.85 28.67
N MET A 203 -18.37 6.55 29.12
CA MET A 203 -17.83 6.99 30.40
C MET A 203 -16.76 8.05 30.18
N GLN A 204 -16.68 9.02 31.09
CA GLN A 204 -15.63 10.03 31.13
C GLN A 204 -14.41 9.47 31.86
N VAL A 205 -13.25 9.55 31.23
CA VAL A 205 -11.98 9.09 31.77
C VAL A 205 -11.01 10.26 31.85
N TYR A 206 -10.75 10.68 33.08
CA TYR A 206 -9.80 11.73 33.39
C TYR A 206 -8.42 11.11 33.55
N VAL A 207 -7.51 11.52 32.67
CA VAL A 207 -6.13 11.06 32.67
C VAL A 207 -5.24 12.17 33.23
N PRO A 208 -4.32 11.88 34.17
CA PRO A 208 -3.30 12.82 34.61
C PRO A 208 -2.60 13.51 33.43
N GLN A 209 -2.09 14.73 33.61
CA GLN A 209 -1.44 15.52 32.56
C GLN A 209 -0.05 14.97 32.17
N HIS A 210 0.09 13.66 32.06
CA HIS A 210 1.30 13.00 31.60
C HIS A 210 1.13 12.55 30.15
N PHE A 211 2.03 13.02 29.27
CA PHE A 211 1.98 12.72 27.84
C PHE A 211 1.94 11.21 27.55
N ALA A 212 2.73 10.42 28.29
CA ALA A 212 2.79 8.98 28.07
C ALA A 212 1.44 8.31 28.35
N LEU A 213 0.72 8.73 29.38
CA LEU A 213 -0.58 8.18 29.76
C LEU A 213 -1.68 8.58 28.78
N ARG A 214 -1.65 9.83 28.32
CA ARG A 214 -2.53 10.30 27.25
C ARG A 214 -2.31 9.53 25.94
N GLU A 215 -1.07 9.21 25.60
CA GLU A 215 -0.79 8.36 24.43
C GLU A 215 -1.23 6.91 24.64
N GLN A 216 -1.15 6.37 25.86
CA GLN A 216 -1.70 5.05 26.16
C GLN A 216 -3.21 5.02 26.01
N ILE A 217 -3.93 6.02 26.54
CA ILE A 217 -5.39 6.00 26.48
C ILE A 217 -5.93 6.19 25.06
N LYS A 218 -5.27 7.02 24.22
CA LYS A 218 -5.68 7.25 22.83
C LYS A 218 -5.68 5.99 21.96
N ARG A 219 -4.98 4.96 22.39
CA ARG A 219 -4.82 3.74 21.63
C ARG A 219 -6.04 2.83 21.78
N PHE A 220 -6.80 2.92 22.88
CA PHE A 220 -8.02 2.12 23.11
C PHE A 220 -9.07 2.37 22.01
N SER A 221 -9.89 1.36 21.69
CA SER A 221 -10.93 1.54 20.66
C SER A 221 -11.93 2.61 21.03
N MET A 222 -12.40 3.28 19.97
CA MET A 222 -13.53 4.20 20.02
C MET A 222 -13.31 5.40 20.96
N VAL A 223 -12.07 5.63 21.42
CA VAL A 223 -11.72 6.79 22.25
C VAL A 223 -11.94 8.08 21.48
N LYS A 224 -12.66 9.01 22.10
CA LYS A 224 -12.77 10.40 21.64
C LYS A 224 -12.30 11.33 22.74
N PHE A 225 -11.58 12.39 22.37
CA PHE A 225 -11.26 13.46 23.32
C PHE A 225 -12.40 14.48 23.28
N SER A 226 -13.01 14.75 24.44
CA SER A 226 -14.04 15.77 24.58
C SER A 226 -13.41 17.08 25.00
N LYS A 227 -13.43 18.10 24.12
CA LYS A 227 -12.98 19.45 24.48
C LYS A 227 -13.84 20.06 25.61
N PRO A 228 -15.19 19.95 25.60
CA PRO A 228 -16.03 20.50 26.67
C PRO A 228 -15.69 19.98 28.07
N PHE A 229 -15.42 18.67 28.19
CA PHE A 229 -15.14 18.04 29.48
C PHE A 229 -13.65 17.92 29.81
N GLY A 230 -12.77 18.27 28.87
CA GLY A 230 -11.32 18.15 29.02
C GLY A 230 -10.81 16.71 29.25
N CYS A 231 -11.61 15.70 28.89
CA CYS A 231 -11.36 14.29 29.23
C CYS A 231 -11.48 13.36 28.01
N PHE A 232 -11.07 12.11 28.17
CA PHE A 232 -11.28 11.08 27.16
C PHE A 232 -12.60 10.37 27.42
N LEU A 233 -13.36 10.08 26.36
CA LEU A 233 -14.58 9.30 26.45
C LEU A 233 -14.32 7.89 25.92
N LEU A 234 -14.67 6.89 26.72
CA LEU A 234 -14.57 5.47 26.38
C LEU A 234 -15.94 4.79 26.47
N PRO A 235 -16.19 3.68 25.74
CA PRO A 235 -17.44 2.95 25.85
C PRO A 235 -17.67 2.43 27.28
N ALA A 236 -18.89 2.59 27.80
CA ALA A 236 -19.29 2.14 29.13
C ALA A 236 -19.54 0.61 29.15
N ALA A 237 -18.45 -0.17 29.20
CA ALA A 237 -18.50 -1.62 29.17
C ALA A 237 -17.60 -2.25 30.25
N PRO A 238 -18.02 -3.37 30.89
CA PRO A 238 -17.20 -4.07 31.88
C PRO A 238 -15.83 -4.50 31.32
N GLN A 239 -15.80 -5.00 30.07
CA GLN A 239 -14.55 -5.44 29.46
C GLN A 239 -13.55 -4.30 29.24
N ILE A 240 -14.04 -3.07 28.98
CA ILE A 240 -13.18 -1.91 28.81
C ILE A 240 -12.58 -1.48 30.15
N LEU A 241 -13.36 -1.56 31.25
CA LEU A 241 -12.85 -1.32 32.59
C LEU A 241 -11.76 -2.33 32.98
N GLU A 242 -12.01 -3.63 32.76
CA GLU A 242 -11.03 -4.68 33.00
C GLU A 242 -9.75 -4.46 32.18
N THR A 243 -9.90 -4.10 30.91
CA THR A 243 -8.75 -3.83 30.02
C THR A 243 -7.99 -2.59 30.47
N LEU A 244 -8.68 -1.53 30.92
CA LEU A 244 -8.04 -0.34 31.50
C LEU A 244 -7.24 -0.70 32.76
N ALA A 245 -7.84 -1.47 33.67
CA ALA A 245 -7.19 -1.90 34.91
C ALA A 245 -5.89 -2.66 34.61
N ILE A 246 -5.97 -3.72 33.80
CA ILE A 246 -4.81 -4.53 33.42
C ILE A 246 -3.74 -3.68 32.72
N HIS A 247 -4.15 -2.77 31.83
CA HIS A 247 -3.20 -1.97 31.05
C HIS A 247 -2.47 -0.94 31.91
N PHE A 248 -3.16 -0.30 32.87
CA PHE A 248 -2.60 0.76 33.71
C PHE A 248 -1.94 0.24 35.00
N GLU A 249 -2.27 -0.96 35.45
CA GLU A 249 -1.60 -1.68 36.55
C GLU A 249 -0.09 -1.84 36.27
N VAL A 250 0.29 -2.16 35.04
CA VAL A 250 1.71 -2.28 34.61
C VAL A 250 2.50 -0.96 34.77
N TYR A 251 1.80 0.17 34.84
CA TYR A 251 2.40 1.51 35.01
C TYR A 251 2.28 2.05 36.45
N GLY A 252 1.73 1.28 37.39
CA GLY A 252 1.55 1.67 38.79
C GLY A 252 0.42 2.69 39.03
N ILE A 253 -0.57 2.74 38.14
CA ILE A 253 -1.67 3.71 38.17
C ILE A 253 -2.91 3.09 38.78
N SER A 254 -3.48 3.74 39.79
CA SER A 254 -4.76 3.33 40.39
C SER A 254 -5.94 3.88 39.58
N ILE A 255 -7.04 3.13 39.55
CA ILE A 255 -8.29 3.56 38.93
C ILE A 255 -9.28 3.89 40.04
N ASP A 256 -9.68 5.17 40.12
CA ASP A 256 -10.79 5.62 40.95
C ASP A 256 -12.09 5.52 40.14
N ASN A 257 -12.86 4.48 40.41
CA ASN A 257 -14.10 4.20 39.72
C ASN A 257 -15.29 4.86 40.44
N GLN A 258 -15.70 6.05 39.98
CA GLN A 258 -16.86 6.77 40.50
C GLN A 258 -18.15 6.44 39.71
N LEU A 259 -18.18 5.32 38.97
CA LEU A 259 -19.34 4.88 38.20
C LEU A 259 -20.30 4.05 39.08
N PRO A 260 -21.63 4.24 38.95
CA PRO A 260 -22.61 3.38 39.62
C PRO A 260 -22.48 1.91 39.18
N ASN A 261 -22.75 0.96 40.10
CA ASN A 261 -22.67 -0.49 39.83
C ASN A 261 -23.46 -0.95 38.59
N ASN A 262 -24.55 -0.25 38.24
CA ASN A 262 -25.41 -0.57 37.10
C ASN A 262 -25.04 0.13 35.78
N TYR A 263 -23.99 0.94 35.76
CA TYR A 263 -23.62 1.77 34.60
C TYR A 263 -22.95 0.97 33.48
N LEU A 264 -22.17 -0.05 33.84
CA LEU A 264 -21.40 -0.86 32.91
C LEU A 264 -22.23 -2.07 32.43
N LYS A 265 -23.08 -1.87 31.41
CA LYS A 265 -23.87 -2.97 30.81
C LYS A 265 -23.53 -3.16 29.34
N LYS A 266 -23.57 -4.40 28.85
CA LYS A 266 -23.32 -4.73 27.43
C LYS A 266 -24.23 -3.98 26.45
N GLN A 267 -25.46 -3.64 26.86
CA GLN A 267 -26.40 -2.87 26.05
C GLN A 267 -25.97 -1.42 25.79
N HIS A 268 -25.01 -0.89 26.54
CA HIS A 268 -24.49 0.48 26.41
C HIS A 268 -23.31 0.57 25.43
N LEU A 269 -22.88 -0.53 24.79
CA LEU A 269 -21.84 -0.44 23.77
C LEU A 269 -22.37 0.30 22.52
N PRO A 270 -21.69 1.35 22.05
CA PRO A 270 -22.05 1.98 20.80
C PRO A 270 -21.84 0.99 19.65
N ASN A 271 -22.78 0.98 18.69
CA ASN A 271 -22.60 0.16 17.50
C ASN A 271 -21.35 0.64 16.74
N ARG A 272 -20.32 -0.22 16.69
CA ARG A 272 -19.03 0.10 16.08
C ARG A 272 -19.18 0.59 14.64
N LYS A 273 -19.99 -0.09 13.82
CA LYS A 273 -20.22 0.30 12.42
C LYS A 273 -20.88 1.68 12.35
N ARG A 274 -21.89 1.92 13.18
CA ARG A 274 -22.57 3.23 13.26
C ARG A 274 -21.58 4.34 13.63
N TYR A 275 -20.80 4.15 14.69
CA TYR A 275 -19.81 5.13 15.15
C TYR A 275 -18.79 5.49 14.06
N PHE A 276 -18.23 4.49 13.37
CA PHE A 276 -17.25 4.77 12.30
C PHE A 276 -17.88 5.48 11.09
N LEU A 277 -19.13 5.15 10.74
CA LEU A 277 -19.85 5.82 9.65
C LEU A 277 -20.21 7.27 10.02
N GLU A 278 -20.70 7.52 11.22
CA GLU A 278 -20.99 8.88 11.72
C GLU A 278 -19.71 9.70 11.77
N LYS A 279 -18.63 9.17 12.35
CA LYS A 279 -17.32 9.84 12.39
C LYS A 279 -16.80 10.15 10.99
N ALA A 280 -16.93 9.20 10.05
CA ALA A 280 -16.52 9.42 8.68
C ALA A 280 -17.35 10.53 8.01
N LYS A 281 -18.68 10.54 8.21
CA LYS A 281 -19.57 11.60 7.72
C LYS A 281 -19.14 12.97 8.27
N THR A 282 -18.97 13.10 9.58
CA THR A 282 -18.54 14.37 10.22
C THR A 282 -17.19 14.85 9.67
N GLN A 283 -16.18 13.98 9.63
CA GLN A 283 -14.85 14.33 9.11
C GLN A 283 -14.86 14.76 7.64
N LEU A 284 -15.75 14.19 6.83
CA LEU A 284 -15.87 14.55 5.41
C LEU A 284 -16.56 15.92 5.25
N LEU A 285 -17.54 16.24 6.09
CA LEU A 285 -18.25 17.52 6.05
C LEU A 285 -17.41 18.68 6.61
N GLU A 286 -16.56 18.44 7.63
CA GLU A 286 -15.67 19.47 8.20
C GLU A 286 -14.68 20.09 7.19
N VAL A 287 -14.35 19.38 6.10
CA VAL A 287 -13.35 19.80 5.10
C VAL A 287 -14.00 20.59 3.94
N VAL A 288 -15.32 20.77 3.97
CA VAL A 288 -16.12 21.25 2.85
C VAL A 288 -16.64 22.67 3.15
N PRO A 289 -16.63 23.59 2.17
CA PRO A 289 -17.22 24.91 2.37
C PRO A 289 -18.74 24.81 2.49
N PHE A 290 -19.35 25.72 3.27
CA PHE A 290 -20.79 25.73 3.55
C PHE A 290 -21.66 25.60 2.29
N LYS A 291 -21.28 26.25 1.17
CA LYS A 291 -21.99 26.16 -0.13
C LYS A 291 -22.15 24.74 -0.67
N ALA A 292 -21.26 23.82 -0.32
CA ALA A 292 -21.20 22.46 -0.83
C ALA A 292 -21.61 21.40 0.20
N GLU A 293 -21.90 21.80 1.44
CA GLU A 293 -22.24 20.89 2.53
C GLU A 293 -23.53 20.11 2.24
N ALA A 294 -24.55 20.79 1.72
CA ALA A 294 -25.82 20.15 1.33
C ALA A 294 -25.62 19.07 0.25
N LEU A 295 -24.85 19.39 -0.80
CA LEU A 295 -24.54 18.49 -1.91
C LEU A 295 -23.78 17.24 -1.44
N ILE A 296 -22.81 17.43 -0.55
CA ILE A 296 -21.98 16.34 -0.05
C ILE A 296 -22.74 15.52 1.00
N SER A 297 -23.61 16.13 1.82
CA SER A 297 -24.50 15.39 2.71
C SER A 297 -25.42 14.49 1.91
N GLU A 298 -26.08 15.00 0.86
CA GLU A 298 -26.93 14.18 -0.02
C GLU A 298 -26.16 12.99 -0.61
N TYR A 299 -24.92 13.24 -1.08
CA TYR A 299 -24.05 12.20 -1.61
C TYR A 299 -23.72 11.10 -0.57
N VAL A 300 -23.34 11.53 0.64
CA VAL A 300 -23.02 10.64 1.75
C VAL A 300 -24.26 9.86 2.20
N ASP A 301 -25.40 10.52 2.32
CA ASP A 301 -26.67 9.92 2.76
C ASP A 301 -27.14 8.87 1.76
N MET A 302 -27.00 9.11 0.45
CA MET A 302 -27.30 8.11 -0.57
C MET A 302 -26.38 6.89 -0.49
N LEU A 303 -25.07 7.09 -0.26
CA LEU A 303 -24.12 5.98 -0.06
C LEU A 303 -24.44 5.16 1.20
N LEU A 304 -24.83 5.83 2.29
CA LEU A 304 -25.24 5.17 3.53
C LEU A 304 -26.54 4.39 3.36
N ALA A 305 -27.54 4.97 2.69
CA ALA A 305 -28.81 4.32 2.38
C ALA A 305 -28.63 3.04 1.54
N MET A 306 -27.66 3.05 0.62
CA MET A 306 -27.27 1.87 -0.16
C MET A 306 -26.37 0.88 0.59
N ASN A 307 -26.11 1.11 1.88
CA ASN A 307 -25.32 0.24 2.75
C ASN A 307 -23.88 0.01 2.24
N TYR A 308 -23.26 1.05 1.66
CA TYR A 308 -21.86 1.01 1.28
C TYR A 308 -20.94 0.89 2.51
N SER A 309 -19.75 0.32 2.29
CA SER A 309 -18.73 0.18 3.35
C SER A 309 -18.07 1.52 3.69
N GLU A 310 -17.53 1.65 4.91
CA GLU A 310 -16.81 2.85 5.36
C GLU A 310 -15.66 3.24 4.40
N SER A 311 -14.94 2.25 3.86
CA SER A 311 -13.85 2.50 2.92
C SER A 311 -14.36 3.02 1.58
N THR A 312 -15.49 2.49 1.09
CA THR A 312 -16.12 3.01 -0.13
C THR A 312 -16.66 4.41 0.08
N LEU A 313 -17.34 4.66 1.21
CA LEU A 313 -17.82 5.99 1.60
C LEU A 313 -16.68 7.02 1.55
N LYS A 314 -15.58 6.75 2.27
CA LYS A 314 -14.40 7.63 2.28
C LYS A 314 -13.81 7.83 0.89
N THR A 315 -13.58 6.75 0.15
CA THR A 315 -12.94 6.83 -1.18
C THR A 315 -13.79 7.61 -2.18
N TYR A 316 -15.10 7.34 -2.21
CA TYR A 316 -16.01 7.96 -3.16
C TYR A 316 -16.25 9.42 -2.82
N THR A 317 -16.50 9.74 -1.56
CA THR A 317 -16.73 11.13 -1.13
C THR A 317 -15.47 11.97 -1.28
N GLN A 318 -14.28 11.44 -0.95
CA GLN A 318 -13.02 12.18 -1.16
C GLN A 318 -12.74 12.45 -2.64
N ALA A 319 -12.96 11.47 -3.51
CA ALA A 319 -12.80 11.66 -4.94
C ALA A 319 -13.82 12.67 -5.49
N PHE A 320 -15.06 12.64 -4.99
CA PHE A 320 -16.09 13.60 -5.35
C PHE A 320 -15.77 15.03 -4.85
N ILE A 321 -15.29 15.17 -3.61
CA ILE A 321 -14.81 16.46 -3.07
C ILE A 321 -13.64 17.00 -3.91
N GLN A 322 -12.69 16.14 -4.30
CA GLN A 322 -11.56 16.54 -5.13
C GLN A 322 -12.04 17.08 -6.50
N PHE A 323 -13.02 16.43 -7.10
CA PHE A 323 -13.65 16.89 -8.34
C PHE A 323 -14.34 18.25 -8.15
N LEU A 324 -15.21 18.37 -7.14
CA LEU A 324 -15.94 19.60 -6.86
C LEU A 324 -14.96 20.76 -6.61
N ARG A 325 -13.87 20.53 -5.88
CA ARG A 325 -12.85 21.55 -5.62
C ARG A 325 -12.24 22.13 -6.90
N HIS A 326 -12.11 21.35 -7.97
CA HIS A 326 -11.57 21.85 -9.24
C HIS A 326 -12.52 22.84 -9.94
N PHE A 327 -13.83 22.64 -9.79
CA PHE A 327 -14.88 23.49 -10.36
C PHE A 327 -15.44 24.49 -9.33
N ASP A 328 -14.63 24.89 -8.33
CA ASP A 328 -15.05 25.76 -7.23
C ASP A 328 -16.40 25.38 -6.59
N PHE A 329 -16.61 24.07 -6.40
CA PHE A 329 -17.81 23.48 -5.84
C PHE A 329 -19.11 23.83 -6.59
N GLU A 330 -19.02 24.08 -7.89
CA GLU A 330 -20.17 24.17 -8.77
C GLU A 330 -20.96 22.84 -8.81
N ARG A 331 -22.28 22.93 -8.98
CA ARG A 331 -23.13 21.74 -9.04
C ARG A 331 -22.81 20.94 -10.30
N PRO A 332 -22.61 19.61 -10.20
CA PRO A 332 -22.26 18.80 -11.38
C PRO A 332 -23.36 18.75 -12.45
N GLU A 333 -24.58 19.20 -12.15
CA GLU A 333 -25.69 19.41 -13.09
C GLU A 333 -25.36 20.46 -14.15
N ASN A 334 -24.60 21.50 -13.79
CA ASN A 334 -24.25 22.61 -14.66
C ASN A 334 -23.02 22.32 -15.53
N LEU A 335 -22.32 21.21 -15.27
CA LEU A 335 -21.09 20.87 -15.96
C LEU A 335 -21.36 20.08 -17.23
N GLU A 336 -20.75 20.51 -18.33
CA GLU A 336 -20.77 19.77 -19.59
C GLU A 336 -19.83 18.56 -19.53
N GLN A 337 -20.20 17.48 -20.22
CA GLN A 337 -19.36 16.28 -20.33
C GLN A 337 -17.96 16.60 -20.85
N LYS A 338 -17.82 17.56 -21.76
CA LYS A 338 -16.53 18.01 -22.31
C LYS A 338 -15.61 18.59 -21.22
N GLN A 339 -16.15 19.35 -20.27
CA GLN A 339 -15.39 19.91 -19.15
C GLN A 339 -14.90 18.80 -18.21
N ILE A 340 -15.77 17.82 -17.92
CA ILE A 340 -15.43 16.67 -17.07
C ILE A 340 -14.33 15.82 -17.71
N VAL A 341 -14.44 15.55 -19.02
CA VAL A 341 -13.43 14.79 -19.78
C VAL A 341 -12.09 15.53 -19.78
N LYS A 342 -12.10 16.85 -19.99
CA LYS A 342 -10.89 17.68 -19.93
C LYS A 342 -10.21 17.57 -18.56
N HIS A 343 -10.98 17.73 -17.49
CA HIS A 343 -10.46 17.60 -16.12
C HIS A 343 -9.85 16.22 -15.85
N LEU A 344 -10.53 15.14 -16.27
CA LEU A 344 -9.97 13.78 -16.17
C LEU A 344 -8.67 13.63 -16.95
N GLY A 345 -8.56 14.25 -18.13
CA GLY A 345 -7.34 14.31 -18.93
C GLY A 345 -6.21 15.05 -18.20
N ASP A 346 -6.50 16.22 -17.65
CA ASP A 346 -5.53 17.02 -16.90
C ASP A 346 -5.00 16.27 -15.67
N LEU A 347 -5.86 15.55 -14.95
CA LEU A 347 -5.44 14.69 -13.84
C LEU A 347 -4.51 13.56 -14.29
N MET A 348 -4.74 12.96 -15.46
CA MET A 348 -3.84 11.95 -16.00
C MET A 348 -2.48 12.56 -16.37
N LEU A 349 -2.46 13.76 -16.96
CA LEU A 349 -1.22 14.51 -17.25
C LEU A 349 -0.43 14.83 -15.96
N GLN A 350 -1.11 15.07 -14.86
CA GLN A 350 -0.50 15.27 -13.53
C GLN A 350 -0.03 13.96 -12.87
N GLY A 351 -0.15 12.82 -13.55
CA GLY A 351 0.34 11.53 -13.05
C GLY A 351 -0.64 10.78 -12.15
N LEU A 352 -1.94 11.08 -12.20
CA LEU A 352 -2.95 10.31 -11.48
C LEU A 352 -2.94 8.84 -11.95
N SER A 353 -2.81 7.91 -11.01
CA SER A 353 -2.84 6.48 -11.36
C SER A 353 -4.19 6.05 -11.96
N ALA A 354 -4.17 5.08 -12.87
CA ALA A 354 -5.40 4.51 -13.45
C ALA A 354 -6.39 4.01 -12.38
N THR A 355 -5.88 3.46 -11.26
CA THR A 355 -6.72 3.02 -10.14
C THR A 355 -7.45 4.18 -9.47
N SER A 356 -6.72 5.28 -9.18
CA SER A 356 -7.32 6.49 -8.62
C SER A 356 -8.31 7.12 -9.59
N GLY A 357 -7.99 7.17 -10.88
CA GLY A 357 -8.89 7.64 -11.93
C GLY A 357 -10.16 6.80 -12.03
N HIS A 358 -10.08 5.47 -11.90
CA HIS A 358 -11.26 4.62 -11.82
C HIS A 358 -12.14 4.91 -10.60
N SER A 359 -11.53 5.14 -9.42
CA SER A 359 -12.27 5.52 -8.21
C SER A 359 -13.01 6.84 -8.41
N LEU A 360 -12.35 7.83 -9.02
CA LEU A 360 -12.95 9.12 -9.36
C LEU A 360 -14.12 8.98 -10.34
N VAL A 361 -13.93 8.26 -11.45
CA VAL A 361 -15.01 8.02 -12.42
C VAL A 361 -16.17 7.24 -11.80
N ASN A 362 -15.91 6.31 -10.89
CA ASN A 362 -16.96 5.59 -10.17
C ASN A 362 -17.74 6.50 -9.21
N ALA A 363 -17.06 7.41 -8.50
CA ALA A 363 -17.71 8.38 -7.63
C ALA A 363 -18.62 9.32 -8.44
N LEU A 364 -18.12 9.85 -9.56
CA LEU A 364 -18.91 10.69 -10.46
C LEU A 364 -20.10 9.92 -11.05
N HIS A 365 -19.85 8.72 -11.58
CA HIS A 365 -20.92 7.88 -12.12
C HIS A 365 -21.97 7.54 -11.05
N PHE A 366 -21.57 7.34 -9.79
CA PHE A 366 -22.52 7.14 -8.70
C PHE A 366 -23.42 8.38 -8.51
N TYR A 367 -22.84 9.58 -8.48
CA TYR A 367 -23.59 10.83 -8.38
C TYR A 367 -24.60 11.00 -9.53
N TYR A 368 -24.12 10.94 -10.78
CA TYR A 368 -24.98 11.15 -11.95
C TYR A 368 -26.07 10.08 -12.06
N LYS A 369 -25.77 8.82 -11.74
CA LYS A 369 -26.72 7.72 -11.89
C LYS A 369 -27.77 7.67 -10.78
N TYR A 370 -27.36 7.84 -9.53
CA TYR A 370 -28.24 7.56 -8.38
C TYR A 370 -28.84 8.81 -7.75
N ILE A 371 -28.15 9.94 -7.80
CA ILE A 371 -28.62 11.20 -7.21
C ILE A 371 -29.34 12.01 -8.28
N LEU A 372 -28.66 12.31 -9.40
CA LEU A 372 -29.29 13.02 -10.51
C LEU A 372 -30.24 12.16 -11.36
N LYS A 373 -30.27 10.84 -11.12
CA LYS A 373 -31.09 9.87 -11.86
C LYS A 373 -30.94 10.00 -13.39
N ARG A 374 -29.75 10.40 -13.84
CA ARG A 374 -29.46 10.57 -15.26
C ARG A 374 -29.12 9.20 -15.84
N HIS A 375 -30.06 8.64 -16.59
CA HIS A 375 -29.94 7.34 -17.23
C HIS A 375 -29.47 7.42 -18.70
N ASP A 376 -29.07 8.61 -19.16
CA ASP A 376 -28.66 8.86 -20.53
C ASP A 376 -27.52 7.94 -20.97
N VAL A 377 -27.79 7.13 -22.00
CA VAL A 377 -26.80 6.22 -22.63
C VAL A 377 -25.60 6.98 -23.21
N GLN A 378 -25.76 8.29 -23.47
CA GLN A 378 -24.71 9.15 -24.02
C GLN A 378 -23.73 9.69 -22.97
N PHE A 379 -24.13 9.76 -21.69
CA PHE A 379 -23.28 10.28 -20.61
C PHE A 379 -22.35 9.18 -20.06
N VAL A 380 -21.45 8.69 -20.93
CA VAL A 380 -20.42 7.72 -20.56
C VAL A 380 -19.10 8.45 -20.34
N LEU A 381 -18.67 8.50 -19.08
CA LEU A 381 -17.36 9.05 -18.73
C LEU A 381 -16.24 8.10 -19.20
N PRO A 382 -15.18 8.61 -19.84
CA PRO A 382 -14.06 7.80 -20.28
C PRO A 382 -13.36 7.19 -19.06
N ARG A 383 -13.09 5.89 -19.13
CA ARG A 383 -12.39 5.16 -18.08
C ARG A 383 -10.91 5.01 -18.44
N PRO A 384 -9.99 5.25 -17.50
CA PRO A 384 -8.58 4.94 -17.71
C PRO A 384 -8.41 3.48 -18.15
N LYS A 385 -7.47 3.22 -19.06
CA LYS A 385 -7.15 1.83 -19.43
C LYS A 385 -6.51 1.15 -18.23
N LYS A 386 -7.06 0.01 -17.82
CA LYS A 386 -6.54 -0.76 -16.69
C LYS A 386 -5.29 -1.53 -17.12
N GLU A 387 -4.15 -1.19 -16.53
CA GLU A 387 -2.93 -1.99 -16.66
C GLU A 387 -3.15 -3.38 -16.05
N LYS A 388 -2.84 -4.44 -16.81
CA LYS A 388 -2.83 -5.81 -16.32
C LYS A 388 -1.43 -6.16 -15.83
N LYS A 389 -1.14 -5.87 -14.56
CA LYS A 389 0.12 -6.29 -13.92
C LYS A 389 0.03 -7.76 -13.50
N LEU A 390 1.11 -8.51 -13.71
CA LEU A 390 1.23 -9.84 -13.15
C LEU A 390 1.27 -9.74 -11.62
N PRO A 391 0.58 -10.64 -10.89
CA PRO A 391 0.68 -10.68 -9.45
C PRO A 391 2.12 -10.90 -9.01
N VAL A 392 2.54 -10.19 -7.95
CA VAL A 392 3.81 -10.48 -7.30
C VAL A 392 3.64 -11.75 -6.47
N VAL A 393 4.39 -12.79 -6.82
CA VAL A 393 4.44 -14.08 -6.15
C VAL A 393 5.83 -14.29 -5.56
N PHE A 394 5.88 -14.87 -4.37
CA PHE A 394 7.09 -15.28 -3.69
C PHE A 394 7.34 -16.77 -3.91
N THR A 395 8.60 -17.18 -4.00
CA THR A 395 8.94 -18.61 -3.95
C THR A 395 8.75 -19.15 -2.53
N MET A 396 8.79 -20.48 -2.38
CA MET A 396 8.71 -21.11 -1.06
C MET A 396 9.88 -20.66 -0.14
N GLU A 397 11.08 -20.51 -0.69
CA GLU A 397 12.27 -20.05 0.03
C GLU A 397 12.12 -18.61 0.49
N GLU A 398 11.61 -17.72 -0.37
CA GLU A 398 11.35 -16.31 -0.02
C GLU A 398 10.29 -16.22 1.09
N CYS A 399 9.22 -17.02 1.02
CA CYS A 399 8.22 -17.12 2.09
C CYS A 399 8.88 -17.57 3.41
N LEU A 400 9.72 -18.61 3.38
CA LEU A 400 10.45 -19.08 4.57
C LEU A 400 11.36 -18.00 5.15
N GLN A 401 12.09 -17.25 4.31
CA GLN A 401 12.92 -16.13 4.75
C GLN A 401 12.09 -15.05 5.45
N ILE A 402 10.94 -14.68 4.88
CA ILE A 402 9.99 -13.72 5.49
C ILE A 402 9.55 -14.21 6.87
N PHE A 403 9.19 -15.48 7.03
CA PHE A 403 8.70 -15.99 8.32
C PHE A 403 9.81 -16.12 9.37
N ARG A 404 11.04 -16.43 8.96
CA ARG A 404 12.19 -16.60 9.87
C ARG A 404 12.59 -15.30 10.56
N VAL A 405 12.58 -14.17 9.85
CA VAL A 405 13.02 -12.86 10.38
C VAL A 405 12.01 -12.15 11.28
N VAL A 406 10.82 -12.73 11.47
CA VAL A 406 9.77 -12.17 12.33
C VAL A 406 9.92 -12.74 13.74
N ASP A 407 10.45 -11.95 14.65
CA ASP A 407 10.73 -12.40 16.03
C ASP A 407 9.45 -12.55 16.87
N ASN A 408 8.47 -11.66 16.67
CA ASN A 408 7.25 -11.63 17.45
C ASN A 408 6.34 -12.84 17.08
N PRO A 409 6.00 -13.72 18.03
CA PRO A 409 5.25 -14.95 17.75
C PRO A 409 3.84 -14.66 17.22
N LYS A 410 3.16 -13.61 17.69
CA LYS A 410 1.86 -13.16 17.17
C LYS A 410 1.96 -12.78 15.70
N HIS A 411 2.95 -11.96 15.36
CA HIS A 411 3.16 -11.49 13.98
C HIS A 411 3.53 -12.63 13.03
N LYS A 412 4.38 -13.55 13.49
CA LYS A 412 4.78 -14.73 12.73
C LYS A 412 3.57 -15.61 12.44
N LEU A 413 2.78 -15.94 13.46
CA LEU A 413 1.58 -16.76 13.33
C LEU A 413 0.54 -16.11 12.40
N LEU A 414 0.38 -14.79 12.48
CA LEU A 414 -0.51 -14.01 11.61
C LEU A 414 -0.14 -14.16 10.12
N LEU A 415 1.15 -14.04 9.78
CA LEU A 415 1.61 -14.21 8.40
C LEU A 415 1.53 -15.67 7.93
N LEU A 416 1.83 -16.63 8.82
CA LEU A 416 1.72 -18.06 8.55
C LEU A 416 0.28 -18.47 8.24
N VAL A 417 -0.70 -18.01 9.02
CA VAL A 417 -2.14 -18.24 8.75
C VAL A 417 -2.53 -17.60 7.42
N GLY A 418 -2.06 -16.37 7.15
CA GLY A 418 -2.32 -15.68 5.89
C GLY A 418 -1.84 -16.44 4.66
N TYR A 419 -0.63 -17.01 4.72
CA TYR A 419 -0.07 -17.85 3.66
C TYR A 419 -0.74 -19.23 3.62
N GLY A 420 -0.72 -19.97 4.72
CA GLY A 420 -1.14 -21.38 4.78
C GLY A 420 -2.64 -21.62 4.54
N SER A 421 -3.49 -20.63 4.80
CA SER A 421 -4.93 -20.71 4.54
C SER A 421 -5.40 -19.75 3.43
N GLY A 422 -4.49 -19.02 2.77
CA GLY A 422 -4.82 -18.11 1.67
C GLY A 422 -5.78 -16.96 2.03
N LEU A 423 -5.80 -16.52 3.29
CA LEU A 423 -6.77 -15.52 3.78
C LEU A 423 -6.46 -14.10 3.27
N ARG A 424 -7.50 -13.27 3.10
CA ARG A 424 -7.32 -11.82 2.90
C ARG A 424 -6.89 -11.17 4.21
N VAL A 425 -6.16 -10.05 4.15
CA VAL A 425 -5.76 -9.31 5.36
C VAL A 425 -6.92 -8.96 6.28
N SER A 426 -8.08 -8.59 5.72
CA SER A 426 -9.29 -8.30 6.48
C SER A 426 -9.92 -9.54 7.11
N GLU A 427 -9.74 -10.72 6.49
CA GLU A 427 -10.23 -12.00 7.03
C GLU A 427 -9.32 -12.46 8.17
N ILE A 428 -8.00 -12.30 8.04
CA ILE A 428 -7.02 -12.63 9.08
C ILE A 428 -7.29 -11.85 10.37
N VAL A 429 -7.47 -10.53 10.27
CA VAL A 429 -7.64 -9.68 11.47
C VAL A 429 -8.99 -9.84 12.16
N ASN A 430 -10.03 -10.24 11.42
CA ASN A 430 -11.37 -10.42 11.96
C ASN A 430 -11.66 -11.88 12.35
N LEU A 431 -10.66 -12.77 12.22
CA LEU A 431 -10.81 -14.17 12.57
C LEU A 431 -11.01 -14.32 14.08
N LYS A 432 -12.04 -15.05 14.49
CA LYS A 432 -12.33 -15.35 15.89
C LYS A 432 -12.02 -16.79 16.25
N TRP A 433 -11.88 -17.07 17.54
CA TRP A 433 -11.65 -18.44 18.02
C TRP A 433 -12.83 -19.37 17.73
N GLU A 434 -14.06 -18.85 17.72
CA GLU A 434 -15.29 -19.59 17.36
C GLU A 434 -15.33 -20.03 15.88
N ASP A 435 -14.48 -19.42 15.04
CA ASP A 435 -14.44 -19.68 13.60
C ASP A 435 -13.41 -20.78 13.24
N ILE A 436 -12.63 -21.28 14.20
CA ILE A 436 -11.61 -22.31 13.97
C ILE A 436 -12.10 -23.65 14.50
N TYR A 437 -12.30 -24.60 13.58
CA TYR A 437 -12.64 -25.99 13.91
C TYR A 437 -11.35 -26.83 13.90
N PHE A 438 -10.75 -26.97 15.07
CA PHE A 438 -9.46 -27.67 15.23
C PHE A 438 -9.52 -29.15 14.88
N GLU A 439 -10.63 -29.82 15.23
CA GLU A 439 -10.83 -31.26 14.96
C GLU A 439 -10.97 -31.54 13.46
N GLU A 440 -11.74 -30.69 12.75
CA GLU A 440 -11.93 -30.79 11.30
C GLU A 440 -10.80 -30.16 10.47
N GLN A 441 -9.91 -29.41 11.13
CA GLN A 441 -8.84 -28.61 10.52
C GLN A 441 -9.35 -27.68 9.43
N LYS A 442 -10.41 -26.97 9.78
CA LYS A 442 -11.03 -25.96 8.92
C LYS A 442 -11.17 -24.65 9.66
N ILE A 443 -11.18 -23.57 8.87
CA ILE A 443 -11.52 -22.24 9.31
C ILE A 443 -12.79 -21.81 8.59
N HIS A 444 -13.78 -21.36 9.34
CA HIS A 444 -15.01 -20.80 8.83
C HIS A 444 -14.87 -19.29 8.64
N ILE A 445 -14.75 -18.85 7.39
CA ILE A 445 -14.66 -17.42 7.07
C ILE A 445 -16.07 -16.86 6.87
N LYS A 446 -16.57 -16.17 7.90
CA LYS A 446 -17.85 -15.46 7.87
C LYS A 446 -17.74 -14.11 7.16
N ASN A 447 -18.81 -13.68 6.50
CA ASN A 447 -18.95 -12.36 5.87
C ASN A 447 -17.81 -12.02 4.88
N ALA A 448 -17.35 -12.98 4.07
CA ALA A 448 -16.34 -12.70 3.07
C ALA A 448 -16.84 -11.71 2.00
N LYS A 449 -15.93 -11.21 1.15
CA LYS A 449 -16.25 -10.25 0.08
C LYS A 449 -17.49 -10.71 -0.72
N GLY A 450 -18.57 -9.92 -0.65
CA GLY A 450 -19.87 -10.27 -1.23
C GLY A 450 -20.88 -10.90 -0.26
N LYS A 451 -20.61 -10.86 1.06
CA LYS A 451 -21.44 -11.42 2.14
C LYS A 451 -21.68 -12.93 1.99
N LYS A 452 -20.65 -13.65 1.54
CA LYS A 452 -20.70 -15.11 1.42
C LYS A 452 -19.75 -15.74 2.42
N ASP A 453 -20.19 -16.83 3.02
CA ASP A 453 -19.36 -17.62 3.92
C ASP A 453 -18.61 -18.70 3.13
N ARG A 454 -17.44 -19.10 3.62
CA ARG A 454 -16.70 -20.23 3.05
C ARG A 454 -15.86 -20.95 4.09
N MET A 455 -15.68 -22.25 3.87
CA MET A 455 -14.74 -23.06 4.62
C MET A 455 -13.38 -23.08 3.92
N VAL A 456 -12.31 -22.91 4.68
CA VAL A 456 -10.93 -22.99 4.18
C VAL A 456 -10.11 -23.93 5.05
N MET A 457 -9.04 -24.50 4.49
CA MET A 457 -8.16 -25.41 5.22
C MET A 457 -7.38 -24.69 6.33
N LEU A 458 -7.20 -25.38 7.46
CA LEU A 458 -6.23 -25.02 8.49
C LEU A 458 -5.02 -25.97 8.37
N PRO A 459 -3.82 -25.48 8.06
CA PRO A 459 -2.63 -26.33 8.03
C PRO A 459 -2.35 -27.00 9.38
N TYR A 460 -2.16 -28.32 9.35
CA TYR A 460 -1.75 -29.15 10.50
C TYR A 460 -0.57 -28.54 11.26
N SER A 461 0.43 -28.07 10.52
CA SER A 461 1.65 -27.48 11.05
C SER A 461 1.40 -26.22 11.88
N ILE A 462 0.32 -25.48 11.61
CA ILE A 462 -0.05 -24.24 12.31
C ILE A 462 -1.00 -24.51 13.48
N SER A 463 -1.80 -25.58 13.40
CA SER A 463 -2.82 -25.92 14.40
C SER A 463 -2.24 -25.95 15.82
N GLN A 464 -1.11 -26.64 16.02
CA GLN A 464 -0.44 -26.71 17.32
C GLN A 464 0.07 -25.33 17.80
N PHE A 465 0.57 -24.49 16.90
CA PHE A 465 1.01 -23.14 17.26
C PHE A 465 -0.17 -22.24 17.66
N LEU A 466 -1.33 -22.38 17.02
CA LEU A 466 -2.56 -21.68 17.42
C LEU A 466 -3.05 -22.14 18.79
N THR A 467 -3.02 -23.45 19.07
CA THR A 467 -3.35 -24.00 20.39
C THR A 467 -2.42 -23.44 21.47
N ASN A 468 -1.11 -23.46 21.23
CA ASN A 468 -0.12 -22.91 22.17
C ASN A 468 -0.30 -21.40 22.35
N TYR A 469 -0.55 -20.66 21.26
CA TYR A 469 -0.83 -19.24 21.30
C TYR A 469 -2.08 -18.92 22.13
N SER A 470 -3.15 -19.74 22.00
CA SER A 470 -4.38 -19.57 22.80
C SER A 470 -4.15 -19.75 24.30
N LYS A 471 -3.21 -20.63 24.69
CA LYS A 471 -2.82 -20.85 26.09
C LYS A 471 -1.99 -19.66 26.62
N LEU A 472 -1.08 -19.14 25.79
CA LEU A 472 -0.18 -18.05 26.17
C LEU A 472 -0.90 -16.69 26.33
N TYR A 473 -1.90 -16.40 25.50
CA TYR A 473 -2.49 -15.06 25.42
C TYR A 473 -3.89 -14.91 26.03
N LYS A 474 -4.43 -15.96 26.70
CA LYS A 474 -5.85 -16.10 27.11
C LYS A 474 -6.81 -15.93 25.91
N LYS A 475 -7.86 -16.74 25.83
CA LYS A 475 -8.81 -16.68 24.70
C LYS A 475 -9.64 -15.39 24.80
N GLY A 476 -9.27 -14.39 24.02
CA GLY A 476 -10.10 -13.21 23.76
C GLY A 476 -11.19 -13.49 22.71
N THR A 477 -11.78 -12.45 22.14
CA THR A 477 -12.82 -12.63 21.09
C THR A 477 -12.18 -12.96 19.74
N TYR A 478 -11.09 -12.28 19.40
CA TYR A 478 -10.37 -12.46 18.15
C TYR A 478 -9.14 -13.34 18.35
N VAL A 479 -8.73 -14.05 17.30
CA VAL A 479 -7.49 -14.84 17.30
C VAL A 479 -6.29 -13.90 17.43
N PHE A 480 -6.28 -12.83 16.65
CA PHE A 480 -5.24 -11.82 16.69
C PHE A 480 -5.80 -10.52 17.25
N GLU A 481 -5.63 -10.34 18.56
CA GLU A 481 -6.03 -9.10 19.22
C GLU A 481 -5.01 -7.99 19.04
N GLY A 482 -5.52 -6.77 18.99
CA GLY A 482 -4.80 -5.52 18.81
C GLY A 482 -3.87 -5.18 19.98
N GLN A 483 -3.76 -3.90 20.27
CA GLN A 483 -3.09 -3.43 21.48
C GLN A 483 -4.00 -3.54 22.72
N PHE A 484 -5.31 -3.63 22.51
CA PHE A 484 -6.34 -3.75 23.54
C PHE A 484 -7.04 -5.09 23.40
N ALA A 485 -7.42 -5.66 24.54
CA ALA A 485 -8.16 -6.91 24.59
C ALA A 485 -9.55 -6.74 23.95
N GLY A 486 -10.01 -7.75 23.22
CA GLY A 486 -11.31 -7.74 22.54
C GLY A 486 -11.38 -6.95 21.23
N GLU A 487 -10.27 -6.33 20.79
CA GLU A 487 -10.20 -5.63 19.51
C GLU A 487 -9.43 -6.41 18.45
N PRO A 488 -9.89 -6.42 17.19
CA PRO A 488 -9.14 -7.03 16.11
C PRO A 488 -7.87 -6.23 15.83
N TYR A 489 -6.82 -6.93 15.45
CA TYR A 489 -5.57 -6.30 15.01
C TYR A 489 -5.80 -5.39 13.77
N SER A 490 -5.05 -4.29 13.66
CA SER A 490 -5.25 -3.38 12.51
C SER A 490 -4.64 -3.94 11.22
N THR A 491 -5.40 -3.85 10.11
CA THR A 491 -4.92 -4.24 8.77
C THR A 491 -3.67 -3.44 8.34
N THR A 492 -3.58 -2.16 8.69
CA THR A 492 -2.42 -1.31 8.37
C THR A 492 -1.17 -1.77 9.11
N THR A 493 -1.35 -2.21 10.35
CA THR A 493 -0.25 -2.77 11.16
C THR A 493 0.20 -4.10 10.58
N VAL A 494 -0.71 -4.99 10.17
CA VAL A 494 -0.36 -6.23 9.46
C VAL A 494 0.47 -5.95 8.20
N GLN A 495 0.07 -4.98 7.38
CA GLN A 495 0.83 -4.60 6.18
C GLN A 495 2.22 -4.06 6.53
N THR A 496 2.33 -3.34 7.65
CA THR A 496 3.61 -2.82 8.14
C THR A 496 4.51 -3.94 8.66
N VAL A 497 3.95 -4.92 9.37
CA VAL A 497 4.65 -6.13 9.79
C VAL A 497 5.23 -6.87 8.57
N MET A 498 4.42 -7.05 7.52
CA MET A 498 4.88 -7.69 6.28
C MET A 498 6.01 -6.88 5.61
N ARG A 499 5.85 -5.56 5.46
CA ARG A 499 6.87 -4.70 4.86
C ARG A 499 8.21 -4.79 5.62
N ASN A 500 8.15 -4.73 6.94
CA ASN A 500 9.34 -4.82 7.79
C ASN A 500 9.99 -6.21 7.68
N ALA A 501 9.20 -7.28 7.61
CA ALA A 501 9.71 -8.64 7.40
C ALA A 501 10.41 -8.78 6.05
N MET A 502 9.82 -8.26 4.97
CA MET A 502 10.45 -8.27 3.64
C MET A 502 11.77 -7.49 3.61
N GLN A 503 11.82 -6.32 4.24
CA GLN A 503 13.03 -5.52 4.34
C GLN A 503 14.13 -6.25 5.13
N LYS A 504 13.79 -6.86 6.28
CA LYS A 504 14.72 -7.66 7.07
C LYS A 504 15.21 -8.90 6.33
N ALA A 505 14.36 -9.51 5.50
CA ALA A 505 14.70 -10.67 4.68
C ALA A 505 15.54 -10.29 3.44
N GLY A 506 15.80 -9.01 3.18
CA GLY A 506 16.58 -8.56 2.02
C GLY A 506 15.84 -8.72 0.69
N LEU A 507 14.50 -8.80 0.70
CA LEU A 507 13.71 -9.00 -0.51
C LEU A 507 13.41 -7.67 -1.22
N ASN A 508 13.90 -7.53 -2.45
CA ASN A 508 13.70 -6.32 -3.28
C ASN A 508 12.34 -6.27 -3.98
N LYS A 509 11.51 -7.32 -3.88
CA LYS A 509 10.18 -7.39 -4.50
C LYS A 509 9.18 -6.44 -3.83
N LYS A 510 8.29 -5.82 -4.60
CA LYS A 510 7.16 -5.00 -4.08
C LYS A 510 5.99 -5.89 -3.65
N GLY A 511 6.13 -6.54 -2.50
CA GLY A 511 5.14 -7.48 -1.97
C GLY A 511 4.28 -6.93 -0.83
N SER A 512 3.18 -7.61 -0.56
CA SER A 512 2.27 -7.34 0.55
C SER A 512 1.68 -8.62 1.10
N VAL A 513 0.81 -8.56 2.11
CA VAL A 513 0.06 -9.74 2.56
C VAL A 513 -0.81 -10.33 1.44
N HIS A 514 -1.23 -9.52 0.46
CA HIS A 514 -1.92 -10.04 -0.71
C HIS A 514 -1.00 -10.89 -1.60
N SER A 515 0.30 -10.57 -1.65
CA SER A 515 1.31 -11.36 -2.36
C SER A 515 1.50 -12.73 -1.72
N LEU A 516 1.42 -12.85 -0.37
CA LEU A 516 1.43 -14.17 0.29
C LEU A 516 0.24 -15.03 -0.15
N ARG A 517 -0.96 -14.43 -0.25
CA ARG A 517 -2.14 -15.12 -0.76
C ARG A 517 -2.01 -15.52 -2.23
N HIS A 518 -1.41 -14.66 -3.06
CA HIS A 518 -1.09 -15.03 -4.45
C HIS A 518 -0.09 -16.18 -4.52
N SER A 519 0.89 -16.19 -3.63
CA SER A 519 1.90 -17.24 -3.54
C SER A 519 1.28 -18.56 -3.11
N PHE A 520 0.40 -18.56 -2.10
CA PHE A 520 -0.39 -19.73 -1.72
C PHE A 520 -1.18 -20.32 -2.91
N ALA A 521 -1.89 -19.47 -3.65
CA ALA A 521 -2.66 -19.91 -4.81
C ALA A 521 -1.77 -20.50 -5.92
N THR A 522 -0.61 -19.88 -6.15
CA THR A 522 0.35 -20.32 -7.17
C THR A 522 1.01 -21.64 -6.76
N HIS A 523 1.44 -21.78 -5.51
CA HIS A 523 2.04 -23.01 -4.99
C HIS A 523 1.07 -24.19 -4.98
N LEU A 524 -0.22 -23.95 -4.66
CA LEU A 524 -1.25 -25.01 -4.80
C LEU A 524 -1.43 -25.44 -6.25
N LEU A 525 -1.39 -24.49 -7.18
CA LEU A 525 -1.51 -24.79 -8.61
C LEU A 525 -0.27 -25.55 -9.12
N GLU A 526 0.92 -25.17 -8.66
CA GLU A 526 2.19 -25.85 -8.96
C GLU A 526 2.22 -27.28 -8.41
N SER A 527 1.63 -27.50 -7.21
CA SER A 527 1.47 -28.83 -6.63
C SER A 527 0.38 -29.68 -7.31
N GLY A 528 -0.22 -29.21 -8.40
CA GLY A 528 -1.21 -29.93 -9.19
C GLY A 528 -2.66 -29.81 -8.69
N THR A 529 -2.96 -28.89 -7.77
CA THR A 529 -4.33 -28.69 -7.28
C THR A 529 -5.22 -28.08 -8.37
N ASP A 530 -6.41 -28.65 -8.57
CA ASP A 530 -7.34 -28.14 -9.57
C ASP A 530 -7.81 -26.71 -9.22
N ILE A 531 -7.81 -25.85 -10.25
CA ILE A 531 -8.10 -24.42 -10.16
C ILE A 531 -9.49 -24.10 -9.57
N ARG A 532 -10.47 -25.00 -9.72
CA ARG A 532 -11.81 -24.89 -9.12
C ARG A 532 -11.76 -25.00 -7.60
N TYR A 533 -10.93 -25.89 -7.05
CA TYR A 533 -10.71 -25.95 -5.60
C TYR A 533 -9.97 -24.71 -5.10
N ILE A 534 -8.97 -24.23 -5.84
CA ILE A 534 -8.27 -22.98 -5.50
C ILE A 534 -9.26 -21.80 -5.51
N GLN A 535 -10.16 -21.73 -6.48
CA GLN A 535 -11.21 -20.72 -6.57
C GLN A 535 -12.12 -20.75 -5.33
N LEU A 536 -12.53 -21.94 -4.90
CA LEU A 536 -13.39 -22.14 -3.73
C LEU A 536 -12.68 -21.68 -2.45
N LEU A 537 -11.44 -22.13 -2.23
CA LEU A 537 -10.62 -21.77 -1.05
C LEU A 537 -10.39 -20.26 -0.95
N LEU A 538 -10.10 -19.61 -2.08
CA LEU A 538 -9.90 -18.16 -2.12
C LEU A 538 -11.24 -17.39 -2.07
N GLY A 539 -12.38 -18.03 -2.32
CA GLY A 539 -13.67 -17.35 -2.38
C GLY A 539 -13.72 -16.33 -3.50
N HIS A 540 -13.38 -16.76 -4.72
CA HIS A 540 -13.50 -15.95 -5.94
C HIS A 540 -14.84 -16.26 -6.62
N ASN A 541 -15.65 -15.23 -6.86
CA ASN A 541 -16.94 -15.39 -7.56
C ASN A 541 -16.78 -15.76 -9.04
N ASP A 542 -15.70 -15.32 -9.67
CA ASP A 542 -15.40 -15.57 -11.08
C ASP A 542 -14.06 -16.28 -11.21
N ILE A 543 -14.05 -17.40 -11.95
CA ILE A 543 -12.86 -18.19 -12.25
C ILE A 543 -11.79 -17.37 -12.97
N LYS A 544 -12.17 -16.33 -13.73
CA LYS A 544 -11.21 -15.38 -14.35
C LYS A 544 -10.28 -14.75 -13.34
N THR A 545 -10.74 -14.56 -12.10
CA THR A 545 -9.91 -14.01 -11.00
C THR A 545 -8.84 -15.01 -10.56
N THR A 546 -9.15 -16.31 -10.60
CA THR A 546 -8.23 -17.40 -10.24
C THR A 546 -7.30 -17.76 -11.40
N MET A 547 -7.77 -17.62 -12.65
CA MET A 547 -6.94 -17.83 -13.85
C MET A 547 -5.74 -16.89 -13.93
N VAL A 548 -5.72 -15.78 -13.19
CA VAL A 548 -4.53 -14.92 -13.14
C VAL A 548 -3.29 -15.69 -12.64
N TYR A 549 -3.46 -16.74 -11.82
CA TYR A 549 -2.37 -17.57 -11.32
C TYR A 549 -1.84 -18.58 -12.33
N THR A 550 -2.61 -18.96 -13.36
CA THR A 550 -2.15 -19.94 -14.37
C THR A 550 -1.04 -19.38 -15.25
N HIS A 551 -0.97 -18.05 -15.38
CA HIS A 551 0.10 -17.37 -16.12
C HIS A 551 1.45 -17.38 -15.40
N VAL A 552 1.48 -17.72 -14.11
CA VAL A 552 2.67 -17.71 -13.25
C VAL A 552 3.40 -19.06 -13.26
N ARG A 553 2.80 -20.12 -13.83
CA ARG A 553 3.42 -21.45 -13.94
C ARG A 553 4.65 -21.40 -14.85
N ASN A 554 5.82 -21.21 -14.26
CA ASN A 554 7.10 -21.25 -14.96
C ASN A 554 7.45 -22.68 -15.35
N GLU A 555 7.23 -23.68 -14.50
CA GLU A 555 7.65 -25.07 -14.76
C GLU A 555 7.03 -25.71 -16.01
N ALA A 556 5.80 -25.34 -16.38
CA ALA A 556 5.21 -25.84 -17.62
C ALA A 556 5.76 -25.12 -18.85
N ARG A 557 6.19 -23.86 -18.73
CA ARG A 557 6.86 -23.10 -19.79
C ARG A 557 8.32 -23.50 -19.94
N ASP A 558 9.01 -23.77 -18.83
CA ASP A 558 10.40 -24.21 -18.80
C ASP A 558 10.54 -25.66 -19.29
N LYS A 559 9.49 -26.50 -19.13
CA LYS A 559 9.38 -27.81 -19.79
C LYS A 559 8.94 -27.73 -21.25
N ILE A 560 8.42 -26.59 -21.71
CA ILE A 560 8.19 -26.36 -23.14
C ILE A 560 9.55 -25.97 -23.73
N MET A 561 10.30 -26.99 -24.14
CA MET A 561 11.55 -26.80 -24.84
C MET A 561 11.30 -26.01 -26.13
N SER A 562 12.07 -24.95 -26.34
CA SER A 562 12.01 -24.14 -27.55
C SER A 562 12.18 -25.05 -28.77
N PRO A 563 11.45 -24.82 -29.88
CA PRO A 563 11.71 -25.53 -31.13
C PRO A 563 13.17 -25.43 -31.57
N LEU A 564 13.86 -24.32 -31.26
CA LEU A 564 15.29 -24.16 -31.55
C LEU A 564 16.15 -25.10 -30.70
N ASP A 565 15.89 -25.19 -29.40
CA ASP A 565 16.61 -26.09 -28.50
C ASP A 565 16.34 -27.56 -28.86
N LYS A 566 15.11 -27.88 -29.30
CA LYS A 566 14.77 -29.18 -29.90
C LYS A 566 15.61 -29.50 -31.14
N ILE A 567 15.82 -28.54 -32.03
CA ILE A 567 16.64 -28.73 -33.23
C ILE A 567 18.10 -28.98 -32.85
N VAL A 568 18.64 -28.23 -31.88
CA VAL A 568 20.01 -28.42 -31.39
C VAL A 568 20.19 -29.79 -30.74
N GLU A 569 19.20 -30.26 -29.98
CA GLU A 569 19.22 -31.59 -29.36
C GLU A 569 19.11 -32.72 -30.40
N ILE A 570 18.32 -32.52 -31.46
CA ILE A 570 18.21 -33.45 -32.60
C ILE A 570 19.55 -33.53 -33.35
N ASN A 571 20.18 -32.39 -33.66
CA ASN A 571 21.48 -32.39 -34.34
C ASN A 571 22.58 -33.04 -33.49
N LYS A 572 22.61 -32.77 -32.17
CA LYS A 572 23.55 -33.45 -31.25
C LYS A 572 23.37 -34.97 -31.21
N LYS A 573 22.17 -35.48 -31.49
CA LYS A 573 21.88 -36.93 -31.59
C LYS A 573 22.20 -37.53 -32.97
N ILE A 574 22.38 -36.69 -33.99
CA ILE A 574 22.77 -37.12 -35.34
C ILE A 574 24.31 -37.16 -35.45
N ASP A 575 25.00 -36.28 -34.72
CA ASP A 575 26.46 -36.22 -34.66
C ASP A 575 27.10 -37.16 -33.62
N SER A 576 26.29 -37.90 -32.85
CA SER A 576 26.68 -38.91 -31.85
C SER A 576 26.24 -40.30 -32.29
#